data_AF-A0A2E0H304-F1
#
_entry.id   AF-A0A2E0H304-F1
#
_cell.length_a   1.000
_cell.length_b   1.000
_cell.length_c   1.000
_cell.angle_alpha   90.00
_cell.angle_beta   90.00
_cell.angle_gamma   90.00
#
_symmetry.space_group_name_H-M   'P 1'
#
loop_
_entity.id
_entity.type
_entity.pdbx_description
1 polymer ?
#
loop_
_entity_poly.entity_id
_entity_poly.type
_entity_poly.pdbx_seq_one_letter_code
_entity_poly.pdbx_strand_id
1 'polypeptide(L)'
;SYEFLSDIAQTEYHNPDTSENSTGPKAISPIDHFTDPELDLSERVSQTVDELRTRLNTSIDPFSNIVTVEVTSQWKWLSESINRSMLELLNETNVRKRGTKANLERVFIESRQAEAQRDLEQSEDLLADFYNRNRRMEDSPALLAEVARLQRRVEVNQQVYLTLSQSYEQARIEEVRNTPLITVIDGPEGSAEPLWSLIVQIVLGTLLGFGIALGYILSAEFMRLQNIRGLPEYLAFEKALQQTWPFSKMNR
;
A
#
# COMPACT_ATOMS: atom_id res chain seq x y z
N SER A 1 4.32 4.55 4.21
CA SER A 1 4.21 3.92 2.87
C SER A 1 5.17 4.59 1.89
N TYR A 2 5.26 5.93 1.86
CA TYR A 2 6.23 6.64 1.01
C TYR A 2 7.68 6.28 1.33
N GLU A 3 8.11 6.41 2.60
CA GLU A 3 9.46 6.05 3.07
C GLU A 3 9.87 4.60 2.70
N PHE A 4 8.92 3.68 2.84
CA PHE A 4 9.12 2.27 2.48
C PHE A 4 9.37 2.07 0.97
N LEU A 5 8.57 2.74 0.13
CA LEU A 5 8.74 2.64 -1.32
C LEU A 5 9.94 3.45 -1.82
N SER A 6 10.33 4.52 -1.12
CA SER A 6 11.53 5.30 -1.45
C SER A 6 12.81 4.50 -1.18
N ASP A 7 12.84 3.67 -0.14
CA ASP A 7 13.98 2.79 0.12
C ASP A 7 14.12 1.72 -0.99
N ILE A 8 12.99 1.11 -1.38
CA ILE A 8 12.95 0.17 -2.52
C ILE A 8 13.36 0.85 -3.83
N ALA A 9 12.92 2.11 -4.05
CA ALA A 9 13.23 2.88 -5.24
C ALA A 9 14.72 3.19 -5.41
N GLN A 10 15.44 3.37 -4.30
CA GLN A 10 16.86 3.72 -4.27
C GLN A 10 17.78 2.50 -4.15
N THR A 11 17.22 1.31 -3.88
CA THR A 11 17.98 0.07 -3.77
C THR A 11 18.47 -0.37 -5.16
N GLU A 12 19.76 -0.69 -5.27
CA GLU A 12 20.34 -1.26 -6.49
C GLU A 12 20.15 -2.79 -6.49
N TYR A 13 19.52 -3.31 -7.53
CA TYR A 13 19.30 -4.75 -7.71
C TYR A 13 20.27 -5.32 -8.72
N HIS A 14 20.99 -6.37 -8.34
CA HIS A 14 21.90 -7.08 -9.23
C HIS A 14 21.22 -8.26 -9.91
N ASN A 15 21.49 -8.42 -11.21
CA ASN A 15 21.01 -9.57 -11.95
C ASN A 15 21.76 -10.83 -11.46
N PRO A 16 21.05 -11.85 -10.93
CA PRO A 16 21.69 -13.09 -10.48
C PRO A 16 22.27 -13.93 -11.63
N ASP A 17 21.80 -13.72 -12.87
CA ASP A 17 22.36 -14.35 -14.05
C ASP A 17 23.50 -13.49 -14.61
N THR A 18 24.74 -13.98 -14.45
CA THR A 18 25.97 -13.34 -14.94
C THR A 18 26.47 -13.95 -16.26
N SER A 19 25.69 -14.84 -16.88
CA SER A 19 26.07 -15.45 -18.15
C SER A 19 26.08 -14.42 -19.29
N GLU A 20 26.87 -14.66 -20.34
CA GLU A 20 26.91 -13.79 -21.53
C GLU A 20 25.54 -13.68 -22.24
N ASN A 21 24.59 -14.57 -21.94
CA ASN A 21 23.23 -14.60 -22.50
C ASN A 21 22.15 -14.08 -21.53
N SER A 22 22.51 -13.41 -20.44
CA SER A 22 21.55 -12.90 -19.46
C SER A 22 20.57 -11.92 -20.09
N THR A 23 19.27 -12.09 -19.83
CA THR A 23 18.23 -11.17 -20.32
C THR A 23 18.16 -9.92 -19.43
N GLY A 24 18.83 -8.83 -19.85
CA GLY A 24 18.78 -7.52 -19.18
C GLY A 24 20.14 -6.98 -18.73
N PRO A 25 20.18 -5.78 -18.13
CA PRO A 25 21.42 -5.18 -17.62
C PRO A 25 21.91 -5.88 -16.34
N LYS A 26 23.20 -5.69 -16.01
CA LYS A 26 23.87 -6.33 -14.86
C LYS A 26 23.36 -5.85 -13.50
N ALA A 27 22.95 -4.60 -13.42
CA ALA A 27 22.38 -4.00 -12.22
C ALA A 27 21.39 -2.91 -12.62
N ILE A 28 20.35 -2.72 -11.80
CA ILE A 28 19.31 -1.72 -12.01
C ILE A 28 18.89 -1.14 -10.68
N SER A 29 18.92 0.19 -10.58
CA SER A 29 18.15 0.90 -9.56
C SER A 29 16.82 1.36 -10.18
N PRO A 30 15.66 1.15 -9.52
CA PRO A 30 14.38 1.62 -10.03
C PRO A 30 14.39 3.12 -10.33
N ILE A 31 15.07 3.93 -9.52
CA ILE A 31 15.18 5.38 -9.74
C ILE A 31 15.92 5.72 -11.05
N ASP A 32 16.92 4.95 -11.44
CA ASP A 32 17.67 5.17 -12.68
C ASP A 32 16.94 4.58 -13.89
N HIS A 33 16.01 3.65 -13.66
CA HIS A 33 15.21 3.03 -14.71
C HIS A 33 13.96 3.84 -15.08
N PHE A 34 13.30 4.45 -14.10
CA PHE A 34 12.01 5.11 -14.30
C PHE A 34 12.08 6.63 -14.47
N THR A 35 13.22 7.27 -14.15
CA THR A 35 13.33 8.74 -14.19
C THR A 35 14.54 9.24 -14.95
N ASP A 36 14.42 10.44 -15.51
CA ASP A 36 15.49 11.13 -16.21
C ASP A 36 16.59 11.58 -15.21
N PRO A 37 17.89 11.30 -15.47
CA PRO A 37 18.98 11.74 -14.60
C PRO A 37 19.13 13.26 -14.46
N GLU A 38 18.51 14.08 -15.31
CA GLU A 38 18.55 15.55 -15.21
C GLU A 38 17.60 16.14 -14.16
N LEU A 39 16.66 15.35 -13.63
CA LEU A 39 15.68 15.78 -12.62
C LEU A 39 16.29 15.87 -11.22
N ASP A 40 15.71 16.74 -10.36
CA ASP A 40 16.10 16.83 -8.96
C ASP A 40 15.83 15.50 -8.22
N LEU A 41 16.69 15.15 -7.26
CA LEU A 41 16.63 13.85 -6.56
C LEU A 41 15.26 13.65 -5.87
N SER A 42 14.69 14.72 -5.30
CA SER A 42 13.39 14.65 -4.63
C SER A 42 12.25 14.33 -5.60
N GLU A 43 12.32 14.90 -6.81
CA GLU A 43 11.35 14.69 -7.88
C GLU A 43 11.49 13.29 -8.48
N ARG A 44 12.72 12.81 -8.69
CA ARG A 44 13.03 11.47 -9.16
C ARG A 44 12.49 10.38 -8.23
N VAL A 45 12.71 10.53 -6.92
CA VAL A 45 12.19 9.59 -5.92
C VAL A 45 10.66 9.59 -5.94
N SER A 46 10.01 10.75 -6.00
CA SER A 46 8.54 10.82 -6.03
C SER A 46 7.94 10.13 -7.24
N GLN A 47 8.46 10.42 -8.45
CA GLN A 47 7.99 9.79 -9.68
C GLN A 47 8.19 8.27 -9.66
N THR A 48 9.36 7.83 -9.17
CA THR A 48 9.66 6.40 -9.03
C THR A 48 8.70 5.72 -8.06
N VAL A 49 8.39 6.36 -6.94
CA VAL A 49 7.42 5.83 -5.96
C VAL A 49 6.02 5.70 -6.57
N ASP A 50 5.58 6.67 -7.37
CA ASP A 50 4.27 6.61 -8.02
C ASP A 50 4.21 5.54 -9.13
N GLU A 51 5.30 5.35 -9.87
CA GLU A 51 5.42 4.26 -10.85
C GLU A 51 5.41 2.88 -10.16
N LEU A 52 6.15 2.73 -9.05
CA LEU A 52 6.13 1.51 -8.25
C LEU A 52 4.74 1.22 -7.69
N ARG A 53 4.00 2.23 -7.23
CA ARG A 53 2.60 2.06 -6.79
C ARG A 53 1.70 1.54 -7.89
N THR A 54 1.89 2.00 -9.12
CA THR A 54 1.09 1.56 -10.27
C THR A 54 1.37 0.10 -10.62
N ARG A 55 2.61 -0.37 -10.39
CA ARG A 55 3.07 -1.74 -10.71
C ARG A 55 2.94 -2.73 -9.55
N LEU A 56 2.70 -2.24 -8.34
CA LEU A 56 2.47 -3.02 -7.13
C LEU A 56 0.98 -3.35 -7.02
N ASN A 57 0.65 -4.64 -7.12
CA ASN A 57 -0.67 -5.14 -6.83
C ASN A 57 -0.67 -5.81 -5.44
N THR A 58 -1.69 -5.52 -4.64
CA THR A 58 -1.86 -6.13 -3.31
C THR A 58 -3.28 -6.65 -3.19
N SER A 59 -3.42 -7.95 -2.97
CA SER A 59 -4.71 -8.62 -2.76
C SER A 59 -4.76 -9.21 -1.36
N ILE A 60 -5.93 -9.15 -0.74
CA ILE A 60 -6.19 -9.71 0.59
C ILE A 60 -7.34 -10.69 0.43
N ASP A 61 -7.10 -11.97 0.75
CA ASP A 61 -8.15 -12.96 0.84
C ASP A 61 -8.74 -12.95 2.26
N PRO A 62 -9.99 -12.51 2.46
CA PRO A 62 -10.61 -12.40 3.78
C PRO A 62 -10.93 -13.76 4.43
N PHE A 63 -10.95 -14.85 3.66
CA PHE A 63 -11.21 -16.19 4.20
C PHE A 63 -9.95 -16.86 4.72
N SER A 64 -8.82 -16.68 4.03
CA SER A 64 -7.53 -17.26 4.41
C SER A 64 -6.62 -16.30 5.19
N ASN A 65 -6.94 -15.00 5.24
CA ASN A 65 -6.07 -13.92 5.75
C ASN A 65 -4.69 -13.87 5.07
N ILE A 66 -4.58 -14.42 3.85
CA ILE A 66 -3.37 -14.37 3.05
C ILE A 66 -3.32 -13.01 2.34
N VAL A 67 -2.18 -12.34 2.45
CA VAL A 67 -1.86 -11.13 1.71
C VAL A 67 -0.94 -11.51 0.57
N THR A 68 -1.41 -11.33 -0.66
CA THR A 68 -0.61 -11.56 -1.87
C THR A 68 -0.09 -10.23 -2.36
N VAL A 69 1.23 -10.16 -2.53
CA VAL A 69 1.93 -8.99 -3.07
C VAL A 69 2.58 -9.38 -4.39
N GLU A 70 2.27 -8.63 -5.43
CA GLU A 70 2.76 -8.87 -6.78
C GLU A 70 3.36 -7.58 -7.35
N VAL A 71 4.54 -7.70 -7.97
CA VAL A 71 5.23 -6.59 -8.61
C VAL A 71 5.52 -6.95 -10.06
N THR A 72 4.99 -6.13 -10.95
CA THR A 72 5.20 -6.31 -12.39
C THR A 72 6.37 -5.46 -12.88
N SER A 73 7.35 -6.08 -13.54
CA SER A 73 8.49 -5.40 -14.13
C SER A 73 8.85 -5.97 -15.50
N GLN A 74 9.78 -5.32 -16.21
CA GLN A 74 10.21 -5.75 -17.53
C GLN A 74 10.98 -7.09 -17.49
N TRP A 75 11.64 -7.40 -16.37
CA TRP A 75 12.46 -8.61 -16.22
C TRP A 75 12.02 -9.45 -15.03
N LYS A 76 11.83 -10.75 -15.26
CA LYS A 76 11.46 -11.73 -14.22
C LYS A 76 12.33 -11.62 -12.96
N TRP A 77 13.65 -11.51 -13.14
CA TRP A 77 14.60 -11.42 -12.01
C TRP A 77 14.45 -10.12 -11.20
N LEU A 78 14.08 -9.02 -11.85
CA LEU A 78 13.89 -7.73 -11.19
C LEU A 78 12.62 -7.77 -10.32
N SER A 79 11.51 -8.31 -10.85
CA SER A 79 10.28 -8.52 -10.08
C SER A 79 10.52 -9.38 -8.84
N GLU A 80 11.27 -10.48 -8.99
CA GLU A 80 11.64 -11.33 -7.85
C GLU A 80 12.49 -10.58 -6.82
N SER A 81 13.49 -9.83 -7.28
CA SER A 81 14.40 -9.08 -6.41
C SER A 81 13.69 -7.97 -5.65
N ILE A 82 12.78 -7.23 -6.31
CA ILE A 82 11.95 -6.21 -5.67
C ILE A 82 11.04 -6.86 -4.62
N ASN A 83 10.35 -7.95 -4.94
CA ASN A 83 9.49 -8.64 -3.95
C ASN A 83 10.29 -9.18 -2.75
N ARG A 84 11.48 -9.73 -2.99
CA ARG A 84 12.38 -10.21 -1.93
C ARG A 84 12.82 -9.07 -1.01
N SER A 85 13.26 -7.95 -1.58
CA SER A 85 13.65 -6.77 -0.83
C SER A 85 12.46 -6.15 -0.09
N MET A 86 11.28 -6.15 -0.70
CA MET A 86 10.05 -5.68 -0.08
C MET A 86 9.71 -6.51 1.16
N LEU A 87 9.79 -7.84 1.06
CA LEU A 87 9.56 -8.75 2.18
C LEU A 87 10.57 -8.55 3.32
N GLU A 88 11.85 -8.41 2.98
CA GLU A 88 12.92 -8.19 3.97
C GLU A 88 12.74 -6.84 4.69
N LEU A 89 12.51 -5.77 3.95
CA LEU A 89 12.27 -4.44 4.50
C LEU A 89 10.99 -4.39 5.34
N LEU A 90 9.93 -5.10 4.94
CA LEU A 90 8.71 -5.23 5.74
C LEU A 90 8.99 -5.95 7.05
N ASN A 91 9.75 -7.04 7.02
CA ASN A 91 10.11 -7.78 8.21
C ASN A 91 10.94 -6.92 9.17
N GLU A 92 11.98 -6.25 8.67
CA GLU A 92 12.83 -5.37 9.46
C GLU A 92 12.04 -4.20 10.07
N THR A 93 11.23 -3.52 9.25
CA THR A 93 10.40 -2.40 9.69
C THR A 93 9.40 -2.84 10.75
N ASN A 94 8.80 -4.02 10.61
CA ASN A 94 7.88 -4.57 11.60
C ASN A 94 8.59 -4.86 12.92
N VAL A 95 9.76 -5.51 12.89
CA VAL A 95 10.56 -5.76 14.11
C VAL A 95 10.91 -4.46 14.80
N ARG A 96 11.41 -3.46 14.06
CA ARG A 96 11.80 -2.15 14.60
C ARG A 96 10.62 -1.39 15.22
N LYS A 97 9.49 -1.30 14.49
CA LYS A 97 8.28 -0.63 14.99
C LYS A 97 7.71 -1.32 16.22
N ARG A 98 7.74 -2.65 16.27
CA ARG A 98 7.29 -3.40 17.44
C ARG A 98 8.19 -3.19 18.64
N GLY A 99 9.52 -3.27 18.47
CA GLY A 99 10.46 -3.00 19.55
C GLY A 99 10.26 -1.60 20.13
N THR A 100 10.12 -0.59 19.26
CA THR A 100 9.84 0.79 19.69
C THR A 100 8.52 0.89 20.45
N LYS A 101 7.44 0.30 19.91
CA LYS A 101 6.11 0.33 20.56
C LYS A 101 6.12 -0.39 21.91
N ALA A 102 6.74 -1.56 21.98
CA ALA A 102 6.81 -2.35 23.21
C ALA A 102 7.64 -1.66 24.30
N ASN A 103 8.74 -1.01 23.93
CA ASN A 103 9.53 -0.18 24.83
C ASN A 103 8.71 1.01 25.37
N LEU A 104 8.02 1.75 24.49
CA LEU A 104 7.18 2.88 24.89
C LEU A 104 6.05 2.45 25.83
N GLU A 105 5.41 1.32 25.55
CA GLU A 105 4.36 0.76 26.40
C GLU A 105 4.90 0.38 27.79
N ARG A 106 6.06 -0.29 27.85
CA ARG A 106 6.70 -0.64 29.14
C ARG A 106 7.00 0.61 29.95
N VAL A 107 7.63 1.62 29.34
CA VAL A 107 7.97 2.89 30.01
C VAL A 107 6.71 3.62 30.50
N PHE A 108 5.65 3.62 29.69
CA PHE A 108 4.36 4.21 30.08
C PHE A 108 3.75 3.50 31.30
N ILE A 109 3.68 2.16 31.28
CA ILE A 109 3.12 1.38 32.39
C ILE A 109 3.99 1.50 33.64
N GLU A 110 5.31 1.50 33.50
CA GLU A 110 6.26 1.72 34.60
C GLU A 110 5.99 3.04 35.32
N SER A 111 5.81 4.13 34.56
CA SER A 111 5.46 5.43 35.12
C SER A 111 4.12 5.41 35.87
N ARG A 112 3.11 4.72 35.31
CA ARG A 112 1.78 4.61 35.93
C ARG A 112 1.81 3.73 37.18
N GLN A 113 2.59 2.66 37.19
CA GLN A 113 2.80 1.80 38.35
C GLN A 113 3.45 2.58 39.49
N ALA A 114 4.48 3.38 39.21
CA ALA A 114 5.14 4.22 40.22
C ALA A 114 4.23 5.34 40.76
N GLU A 115 3.27 5.83 39.97
CA GLU A 115 2.23 6.75 40.44
C GLU A 115 1.23 6.02 41.35
N ALA A 116 0.71 4.87 40.93
CA ALA A 116 -0.22 4.08 41.72
C ALA A 116 0.38 3.59 43.04
N GLN A 117 1.68 3.28 43.06
CA GLN A 117 2.40 2.94 44.29
C GLN A 117 2.39 4.11 45.27
N ARG A 118 2.69 5.34 44.81
CA ARG A 118 2.66 6.53 45.65
C ARG A 118 1.25 6.83 46.19
N ASP A 119 0.23 6.63 45.36
CA ASP A 119 -1.17 6.80 45.78
C ASP A 119 -1.59 5.75 46.82
N LEU A 120 -1.10 4.51 46.68
CA LEU A 120 -1.30 3.45 47.67
C LEU A 120 -0.63 3.82 48.99
N GLU A 121 0.66 4.16 48.97
CA GLU A 121 1.42 4.58 50.15
C GLU A 121 0.74 5.75 50.88
N GLN A 122 0.28 6.77 50.13
CA GLN A 122 -0.46 7.89 50.72
C GLN A 122 -1.77 7.45 51.40
N SER A 123 -2.50 6.51 50.80
CA SER A 123 -3.76 6.02 51.38
C SER A 123 -3.52 5.17 52.63
N GLU A 124 -2.44 4.39 52.65
CA GLU A 124 -2.01 3.59 53.80
C GLU A 124 -1.55 4.50 54.94
N ASP A 125 -0.76 5.53 54.65
CA ASP A 125 -0.33 6.54 55.63
C ASP A 125 -1.52 7.25 56.27
N LEU A 126 -2.53 7.65 55.49
CA LEU A 126 -3.75 8.27 56.02
C LEU A 126 -4.53 7.33 56.95
N LEU A 127 -4.60 6.04 56.61
CA LEU A 127 -5.25 5.03 57.45
C LEU A 127 -4.45 4.80 58.74
N ALA A 128 -3.12 4.71 58.65
CA ALA A 128 -2.23 4.57 59.79
C ALA A 128 -2.32 5.78 60.74
N ASP A 129 -2.34 6.99 60.19
CA ASP A 129 -2.54 8.23 60.94
C ASP A 129 -3.89 8.25 61.67
N PHE A 130 -4.95 7.78 61.00
CA PHE A 130 -6.27 7.70 61.61
C PHE A 130 -6.29 6.73 62.81
N TYR A 131 -5.65 5.56 62.67
CA TYR A 131 -5.48 4.60 63.76
C TYR A 131 -4.66 5.18 64.92
N ASN A 132 -3.57 5.89 64.62
CA ASN A 132 -2.72 6.50 65.62
C ASN A 132 -3.44 7.58 66.44
N ARG A 133 -4.24 8.43 65.77
CA ARG A 133 -4.98 9.52 66.42
C ARG A 133 -6.19 9.03 67.21
N ASN A 134 -6.81 7.93 66.80
CA ASN A 134 -8.07 7.46 67.39
C ASN A 134 -7.90 6.06 68.00
N ARG A 135 -7.26 5.92 69.15
CA ARG A 135 -6.99 4.58 69.73
C ARG A 135 -8.21 3.85 70.32
N ARG A 136 -9.29 4.57 70.62
CA ARG A 136 -10.55 4.02 71.17
C ARG A 136 -11.73 4.43 70.28
N MET A 137 -11.96 3.67 69.22
CA MET A 137 -13.00 3.99 68.21
C MET A 137 -14.21 3.07 68.28
N GLU A 138 -14.12 1.97 69.02
CA GLU A 138 -15.11 0.88 69.03
C GLU A 138 -16.50 1.36 69.47
N ASP A 139 -16.56 2.40 70.31
CA ASP A 139 -17.80 2.97 70.83
C ASP A 139 -18.39 4.09 69.94
N SER A 140 -17.75 4.43 68.81
CA SER A 140 -18.19 5.52 67.94
C SER A 140 -18.55 5.03 66.53
N PRO A 141 -19.85 4.89 66.21
CA PRO A 141 -20.31 4.51 64.87
C PRO A 141 -19.77 5.44 63.77
N ALA A 142 -19.57 6.72 64.05
CA ALA A 142 -19.03 7.68 63.09
C ALA A 142 -17.56 7.41 62.75
N LEU A 143 -16.72 7.08 63.75
CA LEU A 143 -15.32 6.73 63.51
C LEU A 143 -15.20 5.40 62.76
N LEU A 144 -16.04 4.41 63.10
CA LEU A 144 -16.08 3.12 62.40
C LEU A 144 -16.43 3.29 60.91
N ALA A 145 -17.41 4.15 60.59
CA ALA A 145 -17.76 4.46 59.21
C ALA A 145 -16.60 5.10 58.43
N GLU A 146 -15.82 5.97 59.10
CA GLU A 146 -14.67 6.63 58.48
C GLU A 146 -13.49 5.67 58.25
N VAL A 147 -13.20 4.76 59.19
CA VAL A 147 -12.23 3.68 58.98
C VAL A 147 -12.61 2.85 57.75
N ALA A 148 -13.87 2.44 57.65
CA ALA A 148 -14.35 1.65 56.52
C ALA A 148 -14.19 2.39 55.18
N ARG A 149 -14.34 3.72 55.18
CA ARG A 149 -14.08 4.57 54.01
C ARG A 149 -12.60 4.60 53.64
N LEU A 150 -11.71 4.77 54.61
CA LEU A 150 -10.26 4.79 54.38
C LEU A 150 -9.73 3.43 53.93
N GLN A 151 -10.18 2.34 54.56
CA GLN A 151 -9.85 0.97 54.15
C GLN A 151 -10.26 0.69 52.70
N ARG A 152 -11.47 1.12 52.29
CA ARG A 152 -11.91 0.97 50.89
C ARG A 152 -11.03 1.76 49.92
N ARG A 153 -10.50 2.92 50.32
CA ARG A 153 -9.56 3.68 49.47
C ARG A 153 -8.24 2.94 49.32
N VAL A 154 -7.70 2.38 50.41
CA VAL A 154 -6.49 1.53 50.37
C VAL A 154 -6.72 0.33 49.46
N GLU A 155 -7.84 -0.39 49.62
CA GLU A 155 -8.18 -1.56 48.81
C GLU A 155 -8.27 -1.22 47.31
N VAL A 156 -8.91 -0.11 46.95
CA VAL A 156 -8.98 0.36 45.55
C VAL A 156 -7.58 0.67 45.01
N ASN A 157 -6.77 1.42 45.75
CA ASN A 157 -5.42 1.78 45.31
C ASN A 157 -4.51 0.55 45.21
N GLN A 158 -4.67 -0.40 46.13
CA GLN A 158 -3.96 -1.68 46.11
C GLN A 158 -4.31 -2.48 44.86
N GLN A 159 -5.61 -2.57 44.52
CA GLN A 159 -6.05 -3.26 43.32
C GLN A 159 -5.50 -2.61 42.04
N VAL A 160 -5.47 -1.28 41.98
CA VAL A 160 -4.87 -0.54 40.85
C VAL A 160 -3.37 -0.83 40.72
N TYR A 161 -2.64 -0.78 41.84
CA TYR A 161 -1.21 -1.08 41.86
C TYR A 161 -0.91 -2.53 41.41
N LEU A 162 -1.67 -3.51 41.90
CA LEU A 162 -1.51 -4.91 41.53
C LEU A 162 -1.78 -5.14 40.03
N THR A 163 -2.85 -4.54 39.51
CA THR A 163 -3.16 -4.62 38.08
C THR A 163 -2.06 -4.00 37.22
N LEU A 164 -1.55 -2.81 37.58
CA LEU A 164 -0.46 -2.16 36.86
C LEU A 164 0.86 -2.93 36.97
N SER A 165 1.13 -3.56 38.12
CA SER A 165 2.31 -4.41 38.30
C SER A 165 2.25 -5.65 37.39
N GLN A 166 1.08 -6.27 37.27
CA GLN A 166 0.88 -7.38 36.33
C GLN A 166 1.04 -6.91 34.87
N SER A 167 0.48 -5.76 34.50
CA SER A 167 0.64 -5.18 33.17
C SER A 167 2.10 -4.82 32.85
N TYR A 168 2.87 -4.35 33.84
CA TYR A 168 4.30 -4.06 33.69
C TYR A 168 5.09 -5.32 33.35
N GLU A 169 4.89 -6.41 34.10
CA GLU A 169 5.57 -7.68 33.81
C GLU A 169 5.19 -8.23 32.43
N GLN A 170 3.92 -8.09 32.04
CA GLN A 170 3.49 -8.46 30.69
C GLN A 170 4.15 -7.62 29.60
N ALA A 171 4.24 -6.29 29.77
CA ALA A 171 4.90 -5.40 28.83
C ALA A 171 6.40 -5.65 28.74
N ARG A 172 7.05 -5.97 29.87
CA ARG A 172 8.46 -6.36 29.94
C ARG A 172 8.73 -7.67 29.19
N ILE A 173 7.84 -8.65 29.30
CA ILE A 173 7.93 -9.89 28.51
C ILE A 173 7.78 -9.58 27.02
N GLU A 174 6.79 -8.77 26.65
CA GLU A 174 6.52 -8.46 25.23
C GLU A 174 7.63 -7.62 24.58
N GLU A 175 8.33 -6.75 25.34
CA GLU A 175 9.51 -6.02 24.85
C GLU A 175 10.65 -6.95 24.44
N VAL A 176 10.86 -8.04 25.19
CA VAL A 176 11.91 -9.03 24.91
C VAL A 176 11.45 -10.09 23.91
N ARG A 177 10.15 -10.22 23.69
CA ARG A 177 9.58 -11.27 22.85
C ARG A 177 9.83 -11.01 21.36
N ASN A 178 10.71 -11.81 20.78
CA ASN A 178 10.93 -11.89 19.34
C ASN A 178 9.99 -12.94 18.72
N THR A 179 8.75 -12.56 18.36
CA THR A 179 7.86 -13.45 17.58
C THR A 179 7.57 -12.85 16.20
N PRO A 180 7.95 -13.51 15.09
CA PRO A 180 7.64 -13.04 13.75
C PRO A 180 6.11 -13.05 13.55
N LEU A 181 5.57 -11.91 13.08
CA LEU A 181 4.13 -11.76 12.82
C LEU A 181 3.75 -12.22 11.41
N ILE A 182 4.70 -12.12 10.48
CA ILE A 182 4.50 -12.49 9.08
C ILE A 182 5.10 -13.88 8.89
N THR A 183 4.24 -14.85 8.58
CA THR A 183 4.67 -16.16 8.11
C THR A 183 4.61 -16.13 6.59
N VAL A 184 5.76 -16.34 5.96
CA VAL A 184 5.83 -16.47 4.50
C VAL A 184 5.24 -17.82 4.14
N ILE A 185 4.11 -17.81 3.43
CA ILE A 185 3.49 -19.04 2.91
C ILE A 185 4.25 -19.47 1.66
N ASP A 186 4.36 -18.57 0.69
CA ASP A 186 5.12 -18.75 -0.54
C ASP A 186 6.15 -17.62 -0.69
N GLY A 187 7.38 -18.00 -1.02
CA GLY A 187 8.44 -17.05 -1.31
C GLY A 187 8.27 -16.39 -2.67
N PRO A 188 8.90 -15.23 -2.92
CA PRO A 188 8.85 -14.60 -4.22
C PRO A 188 9.54 -15.50 -5.26
N GLU A 189 8.77 -15.99 -6.21
CA GLU A 189 9.26 -16.63 -7.42
C GLU A 189 8.95 -15.73 -8.61
N GLY A 190 9.94 -15.45 -9.46
CA GLY A 190 9.68 -14.67 -10.66
C GLY A 190 8.73 -15.44 -11.59
N SER A 191 7.54 -14.91 -11.86
CA SER A 191 6.67 -15.40 -12.93
C SER A 191 6.84 -14.55 -14.18
N ALA A 192 6.81 -15.16 -15.35
CA ALA A 192 6.85 -14.47 -16.64
C ALA A 192 5.46 -14.52 -17.26
N GLU A 193 4.53 -13.76 -16.69
CA GLU A 193 3.21 -13.58 -17.31
C GLU A 193 3.28 -12.46 -18.36
N PRO A 194 2.69 -12.64 -19.55
CA PRO A 194 2.68 -11.60 -20.56
C PRO A 194 1.81 -10.42 -20.09
N LEU A 195 2.37 -9.20 -20.16
CA LEU A 195 1.71 -7.95 -19.74
C LEU A 195 0.38 -7.68 -20.45
N TRP A 196 0.20 -8.21 -21.66
CA TRP A 196 -1.06 -8.20 -22.40
C TRP A 196 -1.47 -9.61 -22.79
N SER A 197 -2.71 -9.97 -22.47
CA SER A 197 -3.31 -11.20 -22.97
C SER A 197 -3.26 -11.22 -24.49
N LEU A 198 -2.79 -12.33 -25.06
CA LEU A 198 -2.68 -12.57 -26.50
C LEU A 198 -4.00 -12.25 -27.23
N ILE A 199 -5.14 -12.44 -26.55
CA ILE A 199 -6.48 -12.11 -27.05
C ILE A 199 -6.62 -10.60 -27.33
N VAL A 200 -6.12 -9.73 -26.45
CA VAL A 200 -6.19 -8.27 -26.63
C VAL A 200 -5.38 -7.85 -27.87
N GLN A 201 -4.21 -8.44 -28.08
CA GLN A 201 -3.39 -8.18 -29.26
C GLN A 201 -4.10 -8.60 -30.55
N ILE A 202 -4.73 -9.79 -30.57
CA ILE A 202 -5.50 -10.26 -31.71
C ILE A 202 -6.67 -9.31 -32.02
N VAL A 203 -7.44 -8.91 -31.00
CA VAL A 203 -8.61 -8.04 -31.18
C VAL A 203 -8.17 -6.68 -31.72
N LEU A 204 -7.13 -6.07 -31.14
CA LEU A 204 -6.63 -4.76 -31.57
C LEU A 204 -6.05 -4.81 -32.99
N GLY A 205 -5.27 -5.85 -33.31
CA GLY A 205 -4.74 -6.08 -34.65
C GLY A 205 -5.84 -6.29 -35.69
N THR A 206 -6.90 -7.02 -35.34
CA THR A 206 -8.06 -7.24 -36.21
C THR A 206 -8.83 -5.93 -36.47
N LEU A 207 -9.07 -5.13 -35.43
CA LEU A 207 -9.75 -3.83 -35.56
C LEU A 207 -8.95 -2.85 -36.43
N LEU A 208 -7.64 -2.76 -36.21
CA LEU A 208 -6.75 -1.93 -37.02
C LEU A 208 -6.73 -2.39 -38.48
N GLY A 209 -6.56 -3.70 -38.71
CA GLY A 209 -6.57 -4.28 -40.05
C GLY A 209 -7.88 -4.03 -40.79
N PHE A 210 -9.01 -4.18 -40.11
CA PHE A 210 -10.33 -3.90 -40.67
C PHE A 210 -10.53 -2.41 -41.00
N GLY A 211 -10.07 -1.51 -40.13
CA GLY A 211 -10.12 -0.07 -40.38
C GLY A 211 -9.30 0.35 -41.60
N ILE A 212 -8.08 -0.19 -41.75
CA ILE A 212 -7.23 0.05 -42.92
C ILE A 212 -7.90 -0.49 -44.20
N ALA A 213 -8.48 -1.69 -44.15
CA ALA A 213 -9.16 -2.28 -45.30
C ALA A 213 -10.39 -1.46 -45.75
N LEU A 214 -11.22 -1.02 -44.81
CA LEU A 214 -12.35 -0.14 -45.09
C LEU A 214 -11.90 1.20 -45.68
N GLY A 215 -10.87 1.81 -45.10
CA GLY A 215 -10.30 3.06 -45.61
C GLY A 215 -9.79 2.92 -47.05
N TYR A 216 -9.09 1.82 -47.34
CA TYR A 216 -8.63 1.51 -48.70
C TYR A 216 -9.80 1.37 -49.68
N ILE A 217 -10.83 0.60 -49.33
CA ILE A 217 -12.03 0.40 -50.18
C ILE A 217 -12.72 1.74 -50.46
N LEU A 218 -12.96 2.57 -49.44
CA LEU A 218 -13.58 3.88 -49.61
C LEU A 218 -12.73 4.82 -50.46
N SER A 219 -11.40 4.81 -50.27
CA SER A 219 -10.49 5.63 -51.07
C SER A 219 -10.46 5.22 -52.55
N ALA A 220 -10.47 3.91 -52.81
CA ALA A 220 -10.52 3.35 -54.16
C ALA A 220 -11.84 3.69 -54.84
N GLU A 221 -12.95 3.60 -54.11
CA GLU A 221 -14.29 3.95 -54.62
C GLU A 221 -14.41 5.46 -54.86
N PHE A 222 -13.87 6.30 -53.99
CA PHE A 222 -13.83 7.75 -54.18
C PHE A 222 -13.06 8.15 -55.44
N MET A 223 -11.91 7.51 -55.69
CA MET A 223 -11.13 7.71 -56.92
C MET A 223 -11.88 7.25 -58.17
N ARG A 224 -12.60 6.11 -58.10
CA ARG A 224 -13.45 5.64 -59.20
C ARG A 224 -14.57 6.63 -59.53
N LEU A 225 -15.25 7.16 -58.51
CA LEU A 225 -16.35 8.11 -58.69
C LEU A 225 -15.86 9.45 -59.27
N GLN A 226 -14.66 9.91 -58.90
CA GLN A 226 -14.04 11.07 -59.55
C GLN A 226 -13.71 10.80 -61.03
N ASN A 227 -13.23 9.60 -61.35
CA ASN A 227 -12.90 9.23 -62.73
C ASN A 227 -14.16 9.14 -63.60
N ILE A 228 -15.28 8.61 -63.08
CA ILE A 228 -16.57 8.51 -63.80
C ILE A 228 -17.17 9.90 -64.06
N ARG A 229 -17.08 10.84 -63.10
CA ARG A 229 -17.51 12.23 -63.31
C ARG A 229 -16.72 12.99 -64.39
N GLY A 230 -15.52 12.51 -64.71
CA GLY A 230 -14.68 13.04 -65.79
C GLY A 230 -15.01 12.50 -67.19
N LEU A 231 -15.89 11.48 -67.33
CA LEU A 231 -16.23 10.96 -68.65
C LEU A 231 -17.12 11.96 -69.44
N PRO A 232 -16.83 12.17 -70.73
CA PRO A 232 -17.60 13.11 -71.58
C PRO A 232 -19.07 12.72 -71.73
N GLU A 233 -19.39 11.42 -71.63
CA GLU A 233 -20.77 10.91 -71.65
C GLU A 233 -21.56 11.31 -70.40
N TYR A 234 -20.92 11.38 -69.22
CA TYR A 234 -21.54 11.80 -67.97
C TYR A 234 -21.88 13.30 -67.99
N LEU A 235 -20.96 14.11 -68.51
CA LEU A 235 -21.16 15.54 -68.74
C LEU A 235 -22.22 15.83 -69.81
N ALA A 236 -22.30 15.00 -70.85
CA ALA A 236 -23.35 15.08 -71.87
C ALA A 236 -24.72 14.71 -71.31
N PHE A 237 -24.79 13.68 -70.46
CA PHE A 237 -26.00 13.27 -69.75
C PHE A 237 -26.48 14.34 -68.75
N GLU A 238 -25.57 14.96 -67.98
CA GLU A 238 -25.90 16.06 -67.06
C GLU A 238 -26.43 17.30 -67.80
N LYS A 239 -25.78 17.68 -68.92
CA LYS A 239 -26.29 18.73 -69.81
C LYS A 239 -27.65 18.39 -70.40
N ALA A 240 -27.86 17.14 -70.82
CA ALA A 240 -29.13 16.70 -71.37
C ALA A 240 -30.25 16.74 -70.31
N LEU A 241 -29.96 16.35 -69.07
CA LEU A 241 -30.87 16.45 -67.93
C LEU A 241 -31.26 17.90 -67.61
N GLN A 242 -30.30 18.82 -67.63
CA GLN A 242 -30.55 20.25 -67.43
C GLN A 242 -31.37 20.88 -68.56
N GLN A 243 -31.22 20.36 -69.79
CA GLN A 243 -31.92 20.87 -70.97
C GLN A 243 -33.35 20.34 -71.10
N THR A 244 -33.66 19.16 -70.55
CA THR A 244 -34.95 18.49 -70.73
C THR A 244 -35.91 18.53 -69.54
N TRP A 245 -35.46 18.89 -68.32
CA TRP A 245 -36.31 18.87 -67.13
C TRP A 245 -36.48 20.27 -66.47
N PRO A 246 -37.68 20.90 -66.49
CA PRO A 246 -37.85 22.32 -66.17
C PRO A 246 -38.22 22.59 -64.70
N PHE A 247 -37.71 21.84 -63.72
CA PHE A 247 -37.91 22.15 -62.29
C PHE A 247 -36.72 21.72 -61.43
N SER A 248 -35.71 22.59 -61.30
CA SER A 248 -34.70 22.50 -60.23
C SER A 248 -34.05 23.85 -59.91
N LYS A 249 -34.72 24.97 -60.21
CA LYS A 249 -34.42 26.25 -59.55
C LYS A 249 -35.62 26.64 -58.70
N MET A 250 -35.78 25.97 -57.56
CA MET A 250 -36.60 26.50 -56.48
C MET A 250 -36.02 26.13 -55.11
N ASN A 251 -35.43 27.16 -54.51
CA ASN A 251 -35.12 27.41 -53.10
C ASN A 251 -33.92 26.74 -52.40
N ARG A 252 -33.11 27.67 -51.85
CA ARG A 252 -32.36 27.69 -50.57
C ARG A 252 -31.84 26.39 -49.99
#